data_AF-A0A2J6MPQ0-F1
#
_entry.id   AF-A0A2J6MPQ0-F1
#
_cell.length_a   1.000
_cell.length_b   1.000
_cell.length_c   1.000
_cell.angle_alpha   90.00
_cell.angle_beta   90.00
_cell.angle_gamma   90.00
#
_symmetry.space_group_name_H-M   'P 1'
#
loop_
_entity.id
_entity.type
_entity.pdbx_description
1 polymer ?
#
loop_
_entity_poly.entity_id
_entity_poly.type
_entity_poly.pdbx_seq_one_letter_code
_entity_poly.pdbx_strand_id
1 'polypeptide(L)'
;MALTALEIARATTDGKPLKLPDGNGLYLYVTKTTKSWRTDYRIAGRRGTIVHGQYPATMLAQARERNREAKLALASGIDPATQKRLEKLALNASFGDTFEATAKHWYDSKESLRSKPWREAHSLYLRRDLNPAIGNVPLAQIDARVLLNVLGNRPA
;
A
#
# COMPACT_ATOMS: atom_id res chain seq x y z
N MET A 1 -14.02 30.01 3.72
CA MET A 1 -13.53 30.53 5.01
C MET A 1 -12.58 29.49 5.57
N ALA A 2 -11.46 29.90 6.15
CA ALA A 2 -10.50 28.97 6.73
C ALA A 2 -11.03 28.40 8.04
N LEU A 3 -10.83 27.10 8.29
CA LEU A 3 -11.24 26.47 9.54
C LEU A 3 -10.34 26.87 10.70
N THR A 4 -10.93 26.97 11.88
CA THR A 4 -10.24 27.16 13.15
C THR A 4 -10.16 25.85 13.94
N ALA A 5 -9.21 25.76 14.88
CA ALA A 5 -9.06 24.57 15.72
C ALA A 5 -10.32 24.24 16.52
N LEU A 6 -11.06 25.26 16.97
CA LEU A 6 -12.29 25.10 17.74
C LEU A 6 -13.42 24.51 16.91
N GLU A 7 -13.60 24.99 15.67
CA GLU A 7 -14.60 24.46 14.73
C GLU A 7 -14.30 23.00 14.40
N ILE A 8 -13.03 22.66 14.16
CA ILE A 8 -12.59 21.28 13.88
C ILE A 8 -12.88 20.35 15.05
N ALA A 9 -12.55 20.78 16.28
CA ALA A 9 -12.74 19.99 17.48
C ALA A 9 -14.24 19.71 17.72
N ARG A 10 -15.10 20.72 17.56
CA ARG A 10 -16.55 20.62 17.80
C ARG A 10 -17.34 19.96 16.69
N ALA A 11 -16.79 19.87 15.48
CA ALA A 11 -17.51 19.31 14.34
C ALA A 11 -17.93 17.85 14.58
N THR A 12 -19.22 17.57 14.55
CA THR A 12 -19.81 16.22 14.58
C THR A 12 -20.97 16.16 13.58
N THR A 13 -21.45 14.95 13.28
CA THR A 13 -22.67 14.77 12.46
C THR A 13 -23.46 13.57 12.98
N ASP A 14 -24.77 13.72 13.09
CA ASP A 14 -25.68 12.66 13.55
C ASP A 14 -26.32 11.89 12.38
N GLY A 15 -25.94 12.23 11.14
CA GLY A 15 -26.52 11.67 9.93
C GLY A 15 -25.51 11.61 8.78
N LYS A 16 -25.79 12.37 7.72
CA LYS A 16 -24.95 12.39 6.51
C LYS A 16 -23.57 12.98 6.80
N PRO A 17 -22.50 12.46 6.15
CA PRO A 17 -21.17 13.01 6.31
C PRO A 17 -21.12 14.50 5.97
N LEU A 18 -20.43 15.27 6.81
CA LEU A 18 -20.29 16.71 6.66
C LEU A 18 -18.95 17.05 6.01
N LYS A 19 -18.98 17.93 5.00
CA LYS A 19 -17.78 18.52 4.39
C LYS A 19 -17.60 19.94 4.90
N LEU A 20 -16.58 20.18 5.70
CA LEU A 20 -16.21 21.50 6.19
C LEU A 20 -15.03 22.05 5.37
N PRO A 21 -15.23 23.04 4.49
CA PRO A 21 -14.17 23.56 3.64
C PRO A 21 -13.17 24.38 4.46
N ASP A 22 -11.87 24.15 4.23
CA ASP A 22 -10.78 24.99 4.76
C ASP A 22 -10.24 25.97 3.71
N GLY A 23 -10.53 25.71 2.42
CA GLY A 23 -10.07 26.52 1.30
C GLY A 23 -9.09 25.76 0.42
N ASN A 24 -8.80 26.29 -0.78
CA ASN A 24 -7.89 25.65 -1.73
C ASN A 24 -8.26 24.17 -2.03
N GLY A 25 -9.53 23.82 -2.03
CA GLY A 25 -9.99 22.44 -2.24
C GLY A 25 -9.78 21.48 -1.06
N LEU A 26 -9.10 21.92 0.01
CA LEU A 26 -8.99 21.18 1.27
C LEU A 26 -10.28 21.32 2.06
N TYR A 27 -10.74 20.22 2.62
CA TYR A 27 -11.87 20.17 3.53
C TYR A 27 -11.68 19.08 4.60
N LEU A 28 -12.30 19.28 5.74
CA LEU A 28 -12.47 18.25 6.75
C LEU A 28 -13.73 17.45 6.42
N TYR A 29 -13.57 16.15 6.21
CA TYR A 29 -14.65 15.20 6.04
C TYR A 29 -14.97 14.56 7.38
N VAL A 30 -16.14 14.88 7.92
CA VAL A 30 -16.61 14.45 9.24
C VAL A 30 -17.68 13.39 9.05
N THR A 31 -17.42 12.21 9.61
CA THR A 31 -18.39 11.13 9.76
C THR A 31 -18.83 11.04 11.23
N LYS A 32 -19.75 10.13 11.55
CA LYS A 32 -20.15 9.85 12.94
C LYS A 32 -18.97 9.46 13.83
N THR A 33 -17.97 8.78 13.27
CA THR A 33 -16.88 8.16 14.04
C THR A 33 -15.52 8.79 13.80
N THR A 34 -15.27 9.33 12.60
CA THR A 34 -13.93 9.79 12.19
C THR A 34 -13.98 11.14 11.49
N LYS A 35 -12.89 11.89 11.61
CA LYS A 35 -12.63 13.14 10.90
C LYS A 35 -11.38 12.97 10.03
N SER A 36 -11.48 13.25 8.74
CA SER A 36 -10.35 13.08 7.81
C SER A 36 -10.16 14.29 6.92
N TRP A 37 -8.90 14.69 6.72
CA TRP A 37 -8.53 15.76 5.81
C TRP A 37 -8.53 15.26 4.38
N ARG A 38 -9.25 15.94 3.50
CA ARG A 38 -9.44 15.51 2.12
C ARG A 38 -9.32 16.67 1.14
N THR A 39 -8.86 16.36 -0.06
CA THR A 39 -8.84 17.29 -1.19
C THR A 39 -9.43 16.62 -2.42
N ASP A 40 -10.48 17.21 -2.97
CA ASP A 40 -11.04 16.76 -4.25
C ASP A 40 -10.26 17.43 -5.39
N TYR A 41 -9.83 16.66 -6.38
CA TYR A 41 -9.04 17.14 -7.51
C TYR A 41 -9.55 16.59 -8.84
N ARG A 42 -9.02 17.17 -9.92
CA ARG A 42 -9.19 16.67 -11.28
C ARG A 42 -7.88 16.67 -12.02
N ILE A 43 -7.60 15.57 -12.72
CA ILE A 43 -6.45 15.42 -13.60
C ILE A 43 -6.87 14.60 -14.81
N ALA A 44 -6.49 15.02 -16.03
CA ALA A 44 -6.82 14.33 -17.29
C ALA A 44 -8.31 13.93 -17.41
N GLY A 45 -9.23 14.82 -17.02
CA GLY A 45 -10.69 14.59 -17.06
C GLY A 45 -11.25 13.66 -15.98
N ARG A 46 -10.40 13.05 -15.13
CA ARG A 46 -10.83 12.18 -14.03
C ARG A 46 -10.95 12.97 -12.72
N ARG A 47 -11.99 12.70 -11.93
CA ARG A 47 -12.13 13.21 -10.56
C ARG A 47 -11.50 12.22 -9.57
N GLY A 48 -10.79 12.73 -8.58
CA GLY A 48 -10.24 11.95 -7.48
C GLY A 48 -10.33 12.69 -6.15
N THR A 49 -10.06 11.95 -5.07
CA THR A 49 -9.96 12.50 -3.72
C THR A 49 -8.66 12.03 -3.08
N ILE A 50 -7.88 12.97 -2.56
CA ILE A 50 -6.68 12.71 -1.76
C ILE A 50 -7.10 12.74 -0.29
N VAL A 51 -6.61 11.78 0.49
CA VAL A 51 -6.79 11.76 1.94
C VAL A 51 -5.44 12.07 2.60
N HIS A 52 -5.36 13.20 3.28
CA HIS A 52 -4.11 13.71 3.89
C HIS A 52 -3.89 13.18 5.30
N GLY A 53 -4.87 12.52 5.90
CA GLY A 53 -4.77 11.94 7.23
C GLY A 53 -6.06 12.09 8.03
N GLN A 54 -6.10 11.44 9.20
CA GLN A 54 -7.21 11.56 10.14
C GLN A 54 -6.86 12.56 11.24
N TYR A 55 -7.83 13.38 11.64
CA TYR A 55 -7.72 14.19 12.85
C TYR A 55 -8.06 13.32 14.07
N PRO A 56 -7.33 13.40 15.20
CA PRO A 56 -6.30 14.39 15.53
C PRO A 56 -4.86 14.04 15.11
N ALA A 57 -4.60 12.84 14.59
CA ALA A 57 -3.25 12.40 14.21
C ALA A 57 -2.57 13.31 13.17
N THR A 58 -3.35 13.95 12.31
CA THR A 58 -2.89 15.00 11.39
C THR A 58 -3.59 16.31 11.76
N MET A 59 -2.81 17.28 12.22
CA MET A 59 -3.29 18.61 12.60
C MET A 59 -3.55 19.49 11.38
N LEU A 60 -4.35 20.55 11.55
CA LEU A 60 -4.74 21.47 10.46
C LEU A 60 -3.53 22.01 9.68
N ALA A 61 -2.47 22.44 10.37
CA ALA A 61 -1.26 22.96 9.72
C ALA A 61 -0.60 21.91 8.80
N GLN A 62 -0.47 20.67 9.28
CA GLN A 62 0.07 19.57 8.49
C GLN A 62 -0.83 19.24 7.30
N ALA A 63 -2.15 19.28 7.48
CA ALA A 63 -3.10 19.06 6.39
C ALA A 63 -3.00 20.13 5.30
N ARG A 64 -2.79 21.39 5.67
CA ARG A 64 -2.55 22.50 4.73
C ARG A 64 -1.25 22.31 3.95
N GLU A 65 -0.19 21.90 4.63
CA GLU A 65 1.10 21.65 3.97
C GLU A 65 1.01 20.49 2.97
N ARG A 66 0.46 19.35 3.39
CA ARG A 66 0.23 18.20 2.49
C ARG A 66 -0.67 18.55 1.31
N ASN A 67 -1.66 19.41 1.50
CA ASN A 67 -2.51 19.90 0.40
C ASN A 67 -1.72 20.75 -0.60
N ARG A 68 -0.80 21.60 -0.11
CA ARG A 68 0.08 22.42 -0.96
C ARG A 68 1.00 21.54 -1.81
N GLU A 69 1.66 20.57 -1.18
CA GLU A 69 2.52 19.59 -1.86
C GLU A 69 1.74 18.79 -2.91
N ALA A 70 0.56 18.28 -2.55
CA ALA A 70 -0.28 17.51 -3.47
C ALA A 70 -0.72 18.33 -4.69
N LYS A 71 -1.01 19.63 -4.50
CA LYS A 71 -1.33 20.53 -5.62
C LYS A 71 -0.14 20.78 -6.54
N LEU A 72 1.06 20.94 -5.98
CA LEU A 72 2.28 21.06 -6.79
C LEU A 72 2.51 19.80 -7.62
N ALA A 73 2.35 18.61 -7.02
CA ALA A 73 2.46 17.33 -7.73
C ALA A 73 1.43 17.22 -8.87
N LEU A 74 0.17 17.57 -8.60
CA LEU A 74 -0.89 17.59 -9.61
C LEU A 74 -0.61 18.58 -10.76
N ALA A 75 -0.04 19.75 -10.46
CA ALA A 75 0.35 20.73 -11.47
C ALA A 75 1.46 20.20 -12.37
N SER A 76 2.37 19.37 -11.84
CA SER A 76 3.40 18.65 -12.59
C SER A 76 2.88 17.40 -13.32
N GLY A 77 1.57 17.14 -13.32
CA GLY A 77 0.96 15.99 -13.98
C GLY A 77 1.10 14.66 -13.23
N ILE A 78 1.57 14.68 -11.99
CA ILE A 78 1.72 13.48 -11.16
C ILE A 78 0.38 13.17 -10.50
N ASP A 79 -0.20 12.00 -10.82
CA ASP A 79 -1.43 11.52 -10.18
C ASP A 79 -1.12 10.87 -8.81
N PRO A 80 -1.59 11.45 -7.68
CA PRO A 80 -1.34 10.94 -6.34
C PRO A 80 -1.92 9.54 -6.10
N ALA A 81 -2.99 9.16 -6.80
CA ALA A 81 -3.53 7.79 -6.73
C ALA A 81 -2.57 6.77 -7.34
N THR A 82 -1.93 7.14 -8.45
CA THR A 82 -0.90 6.33 -9.11
C THR A 82 0.35 6.26 -8.24
N GLN A 83 0.80 7.38 -7.67
CA GLN A 83 1.95 7.40 -6.79
C GLN A 83 1.73 6.53 -5.54
N LYS A 84 0.60 6.65 -4.86
CA LYS A 84 0.28 5.81 -3.69
C LYS A 84 0.15 4.32 -4.04
N ARG A 85 -0.33 4.00 -5.25
CA ARG A 85 -0.34 2.63 -5.75
C ARG A 85 1.08 2.11 -5.97
N LEU A 86 1.96 2.91 -6.58
CA LEU A 86 3.36 2.57 -6.79
C LEU A 86 4.12 2.42 -5.47
N GLU A 87 3.91 3.32 -4.51
CA GLU A 87 4.48 3.23 -3.16
C GLU A 87 3.98 1.99 -2.43
N LYS A 88 2.70 1.64 -2.52
CA LYS A 88 2.18 0.40 -1.93
C LYS A 88 2.76 -0.85 -2.61
N LEU A 89 2.94 -0.81 -3.93
CA LEU A 89 3.62 -1.88 -4.67
C LEU A 89 5.09 -1.99 -4.27
N ALA A 90 5.79 -0.87 -4.07
CA ALA A 90 7.17 -0.83 -3.61
C ALA A 90 7.34 -1.28 -2.16
N LEU A 91 6.42 -0.91 -1.26
CA LEU A 91 6.42 -1.38 0.13
C LEU A 91 6.15 -2.89 0.20
N ASN A 92 5.26 -3.40 -0.65
CA ASN A 92 5.02 -4.83 -0.77
C ASN A 92 6.19 -5.59 -1.43
N ALA A 93 6.97 -4.94 -2.31
CA ALA A 93 8.20 -5.52 -2.86
C ALA A 93 9.24 -5.70 -1.73
N SER A 94 9.38 -4.73 -0.83
CA SER A 94 10.37 -4.81 0.27
C SER A 94 10.15 -5.95 1.29
N PHE A 95 8.96 -6.56 1.33
CA PHE A 95 8.70 -7.80 2.09
C PHE A 95 8.62 -9.00 1.13
N GLY A 96 9.76 -9.47 0.62
CA GLY A 96 9.81 -10.66 -0.25
C GLY A 96 10.41 -10.42 -1.63
N ASP A 97 11.50 -9.66 -1.69
CA ASP A 97 12.23 -9.38 -2.93
C ASP A 97 12.98 -10.61 -3.48
N THR A 98 12.83 -11.81 -2.91
CA THR A 98 13.45 -13.03 -3.43
C THR A 98 12.50 -14.24 -3.33
N PHE A 99 12.68 -15.21 -4.23
CA PHE A 99 11.91 -16.46 -4.22
C PHE A 99 11.95 -17.15 -2.86
N GLU A 100 13.12 -17.23 -2.23
CA GLU A 100 13.30 -17.93 -0.95
C GLU A 100 12.49 -17.31 0.17
N ALA A 101 12.48 -15.98 0.28
CA ALA A 101 11.73 -15.27 1.31
C ALA A 101 10.22 -15.51 1.16
N THR A 102 9.72 -15.44 -0.08
CA THR A 102 8.30 -15.70 -0.37
C THR A 102 7.92 -17.17 -0.20
N ALA A 103 8.78 -18.10 -0.65
CA ALA A 103 8.55 -19.53 -0.52
C ALA A 103 8.56 -19.96 0.96
N LYS A 104 9.45 -19.40 1.78
CA LYS A 104 9.48 -19.62 3.23
C LYS A 104 8.19 -19.13 3.88
N HIS A 105 7.74 -17.91 3.58
CA HIS A 105 6.49 -17.38 4.12
C HIS A 105 5.28 -18.26 3.74
N TRP A 106 5.23 -18.73 2.49
CA TRP A 106 4.20 -19.67 2.06
C TRP A 106 4.28 -20.99 2.82
N TYR A 107 5.47 -21.57 2.98
CA TYR A 107 5.68 -22.82 3.70
C TYR A 107 5.23 -22.70 5.16
N ASP A 108 5.67 -21.66 5.87
CA ASP A 108 5.33 -21.39 7.28
C ASP A 108 3.80 -21.23 7.45
N SER A 109 3.11 -20.63 6.47
CA SER A 109 1.64 -20.46 6.49
C SER A 109 0.85 -21.78 6.38
N LYS A 110 1.49 -22.85 5.87
CA LYS A 110 0.87 -24.16 5.64
C LYS A 110 1.37 -25.22 6.61
N GLU A 111 2.58 -25.07 7.13
CA GLU A 111 3.27 -26.10 7.90
C GLU A 111 2.43 -26.64 9.07
N SER A 112 1.82 -25.77 9.86
CA SER A 112 1.02 -26.13 11.04
C SER A 112 -0.24 -26.96 10.73
N LEU A 113 -0.70 -26.93 9.47
CA LEU A 113 -1.91 -27.61 9.00
C LEU A 113 -1.58 -28.91 8.23
N ARG A 114 -0.31 -29.32 8.17
CA ARG A 114 0.15 -30.41 7.31
C ARG A 114 0.85 -31.53 8.08
N SER A 115 0.79 -32.73 7.52
CA SER A 115 1.41 -33.93 8.10
C SER A 115 2.94 -33.81 8.11
N LYS A 116 3.58 -34.52 9.05
CA LYS A 116 5.06 -34.55 9.14
C LYS A 116 5.76 -34.94 7.82
N PRO A 117 5.29 -35.96 7.06
CA PRO A 117 5.90 -36.28 5.77
C PRO A 117 5.78 -35.16 4.73
N TRP A 118 4.66 -34.41 4.73
CA TRP A 118 4.49 -33.27 3.83
C TRP A 118 5.52 -32.18 4.13
N ARG A 119 5.70 -31.86 5.42
CA ARG A 119 6.64 -30.85 5.90
C ARG A 119 8.06 -31.17 5.49
N GLU A 120 8.51 -32.39 5.77
CA GLU A 120 9.85 -32.86 5.43
C GLU A 120 10.10 -32.82 3.92
N ALA A 121 9.17 -33.37 3.13
CA ALA A 121 9.30 -33.40 1.68
C ALA A 121 9.32 -31.99 1.06
N HIS A 122 8.39 -31.11 1.44
CA HIS A 122 8.30 -29.77 0.85
C HIS A 122 9.43 -28.86 1.31
N SER A 123 9.89 -29.03 2.55
CA SER A 123 11.07 -28.33 3.05
C SER A 123 12.35 -28.75 2.32
N LEU A 124 12.48 -30.04 1.98
CA LEU A 124 13.57 -30.54 1.14
C LEU A 124 13.47 -30.00 -0.30
N TYR A 125 12.29 -30.01 -0.91
CA TYR A 125 12.08 -29.44 -2.25
C TYR A 125 12.47 -27.96 -2.31
N LEU A 126 12.04 -27.16 -1.33
CA LEU A 126 12.42 -25.75 -1.26
C LEU A 126 13.93 -25.59 -1.05
N ARG A 127 14.51 -26.25 -0.03
CA ARG A 127 15.92 -26.01 0.35
C ARG A 127 16.94 -26.64 -0.59
N ARG A 128 16.68 -27.81 -1.14
CA ARG A 128 17.62 -28.58 -1.95
C ARG A 128 17.44 -28.34 -3.44
N ASP A 129 16.20 -28.24 -3.91
CA ASP A 129 15.93 -28.25 -5.34
C ASP A 129 15.68 -26.84 -5.90
N LEU A 130 15.00 -25.96 -5.17
CA LEU A 130 14.61 -24.63 -5.69
C LEU A 130 15.50 -23.48 -5.19
N ASN A 131 15.76 -23.40 -3.88
CA ASN A 131 16.52 -22.29 -3.30
C ASN A 131 17.96 -22.17 -3.86
N PRO A 132 18.70 -23.24 -4.14
CA PRO A 132 20.06 -23.11 -4.69
C PRO A 132 20.08 -22.45 -6.09
N ALA A 133 19.03 -22.63 -6.88
CA ALA A 133 18.97 -22.13 -8.24
C ALA A 133 18.29 -20.75 -8.34
N ILE A 134 17.22 -20.52 -7.58
CA ILE A 134 16.41 -19.29 -7.68
C ILE A 134 16.16 -18.57 -6.35
N GLY A 135 16.67 -19.08 -5.23
CA GLY A 135 16.35 -18.57 -3.90
C GLY A 135 16.61 -17.08 -3.72
N ASN A 136 17.73 -16.57 -4.26
CA ASN A 136 18.11 -15.16 -4.21
C ASN A 136 17.59 -14.32 -5.39
N VAL A 137 16.86 -14.94 -6.33
CA VAL A 137 16.36 -14.25 -7.51
C VAL A 137 15.10 -13.46 -7.15
N PRO A 138 15.01 -12.17 -7.52
CA PRO A 138 13.80 -11.42 -7.33
C PRO A 138 12.63 -11.99 -8.11
N LEU A 139 11.46 -12.07 -7.47
CA LEU A 139 10.25 -12.59 -8.11
C LEU A 139 9.93 -11.90 -9.44
N ALA A 140 10.22 -10.59 -9.54
CA ALA A 140 10.05 -9.81 -10.77
C ALA A 140 10.92 -10.27 -11.94
N GLN A 141 11.99 -11.02 -11.67
CA GLN A 141 12.95 -11.54 -12.65
C GLN A 141 12.75 -13.04 -12.92
N ILE A 142 11.79 -13.70 -12.26
CA ILE A 142 11.47 -15.10 -12.47
C ILE A 142 10.40 -15.21 -13.55
N ASP A 143 10.82 -15.59 -14.76
CA ASP A 143 9.93 -15.88 -15.87
C ASP A 143 9.73 -17.41 -16.07
N ALA A 144 8.86 -17.76 -17.03
CA ALA A 144 8.56 -19.17 -17.33
C ALA A 144 9.79 -19.98 -17.78
N ARG A 145 10.78 -19.34 -18.42
CA ARG A 145 11.99 -20.03 -18.91
C ARG A 145 12.94 -20.34 -17.75
N VAL A 146 13.09 -19.40 -16.82
CA VAL A 146 13.84 -19.60 -15.57
C VAL A 146 13.24 -20.77 -14.77
N LEU A 147 11.91 -20.77 -14.59
CA LEU A 147 11.23 -21.87 -13.88
C LEU A 147 11.38 -23.22 -14.59
N LEU A 148 11.24 -23.28 -15.92
CA LEU A 148 11.40 -24.50 -16.68
C LEU A 148 12.83 -25.06 -16.59
N ASN A 149 13.85 -24.20 -16.57
CA ASN A 149 15.24 -24.63 -16.42
C ASN A 149 15.46 -25.26 -15.03
N VAL A 150 14.97 -24.60 -13.98
CA VAL A 150 15.13 -25.05 -12.59
C VAL A 150 14.38 -26.35 -12.33
N LEU A 151 13.16 -26.48 -12.85
CA LEU A 151 12.35 -27.69 -12.69
C LEU A 151 12.82 -28.84 -13.60
N GLY A 152 13.45 -28.52 -14.73
CA GLY A 152 13.97 -29.48 -15.70
C GLY A 152 15.35 -30.05 -15.36
N ASN A 153 16.23 -29.28 -14.72
CA ASN A 153 17.56 -29.70 -14.27
C ASN A 153 17.55 -30.19 -12.82
N ARG A 154 16.75 -31.20 -12.50
CA ARG A 154 16.88 -31.87 -11.19
C ARG A 154 18.26 -32.56 -11.13
N PRO A 155 19.16 -32.20 -10.20
CA PRO A 155 20.31 -33.05 -9.93
C PRO A 155 19.78 -34.40 -9.43
N ALA A 156 20.31 -35.49 -10.00
CA ALA A 156 19.93 -36.87 -9.70
C ALA A 156 20.17 -37.23 -8.23
#